data_AF-A0A926E9R6-F1
#
_entry.id   AF-A0A926E9R6-F1
#
_cell.length_a   1.000
_cell.length_b   1.000
_cell.length_c   1.000
_cell.angle_alpha   90.00
_cell.angle_beta   90.00
_cell.angle_gamma   90.00
#
_symmetry.space_group_name_H-M   'P 1'
#
loop_
_entity.id
_entity.type
_entity.pdbx_description
1 polymer ?
#
loop_
_entity_poly.entity_id
_entity_poly.type
_entity_poly.pdbx_seq_one_letter_code
_entity_poly.pdbx_strand_id
1 'polypeptide(L)' 'MKKTIIKMIIVSIVFFIGTVSIISLDNICLETTGQGGKLVLDVDN' A
#
# COMPACT_ATOMS: atom_id res chain seq x y z
N MET A 1 -26.92 -17.53 6.02
CA MET A 1 -26.69 -16.08 6.23
C MET A 1 -25.54 -15.76 7.18
N LYS A 2 -25.59 -16.11 8.49
CA LYS A 2 -24.54 -15.76 9.47
C LYS A 2 -23.12 -16.19 9.06
N LYS A 3 -22.94 -17.42 8.56
CA LYS A 3 -21.64 -17.94 8.11
C LYS A 3 -21.07 -17.19 6.88
N THR A 4 -21.94 -16.72 5.99
CA THR A 4 -21.55 -15.96 4.78
C THR A 4 -21.04 -14.58 5.16
N ILE A 5 -21.71 -13.92 6.11
CA ILE A 5 -21.31 -12.60 6.61
C ILE A 5 -19.94 -12.68 7.28
N ILE A 6 -19.69 -13.70 8.11
CA ILE A 6 -18.38 -13.90 8.75
C ILE A 6 -17.27 -14.10 7.70
N LYS A 7 -17.51 -14.90 6.66
CA LYS A 7 -16.54 -15.08 5.57
C LYS A 7 -16.26 -13.78 4.82
N MET A 8 -17.27 -12.96 4.55
CA MET A 8 -17.08 -11.65 3.92
C MET A 8 -16.25 -10.70 4.79
N ILE A 9 -16.48 -10.69 6.10
CA ILE A 9 -15.70 -9.86 7.03
C ILE A 9 -14.23 -10.28 7.03
N ILE A 10 -13.94 -11.59 7.07
CA ILE A 10 -12.57 -12.11 7.04
C ILE A 10 -11.86 -11.71 5.75
N VAL A 11 -12.51 -11.89 4.58
CA VAL A 11 -11.94 -11.50 3.29
C VAL A 11 -11.67 -9.99 3.24
N SER A 12 -12.60 -9.19 3.77
CA SER A 12 -12.45 -7.73 3.85
C SER A 12 -11.24 -7.35 4.73
N ILE A 13 -11.09 -7.95 5.91
CA ILE A 13 -9.95 -7.71 6.81
C ILE A 13 -8.62 -8.05 6.13
N VAL A 14 -8.53 -9.21 5.47
CA VAL A 14 -7.32 -9.62 4.75
C VAL A 14 -6.96 -8.62 3.65
N PHE A 15 -7.97 -8.15 2.90
CA PHE A 15 -7.78 -7.13 1.87
C PHE A 15 -7.27 -5.81 2.45
N PHE A 16 -7.87 -5.32 3.53
CA PHE A 16 -7.46 -4.06 4.17
C PHE A 16 -6.07 -4.13 4.81
N ILE A 17 -5.69 -5.26 5.42
CA ILE A 17 -4.34 -5.44 5.96
C ILE A 17 -3.30 -5.37 4.82
N GLY A 18 -3.57 -6.01 3.69
CA GLY A 18 -2.69 -5.98 2.53
C GLY A 18 -2.51 -4.56 1.95
N THR A 19 -3.61 -3.82 1.77
CA THR A 19 -3.55 -2.46 1.21
C THR A 19 -2.87 -1.47 2.16
N VAL A 20 -3.17 -1.52 3.45
CA VAL A 20 -2.50 -0.68 4.47
C VAL A 20 -1.00 -0.96 4.50
N SER A 21 -0.60 -2.23 4.43
CA SER A 21 0.83 -2.61 4.46
C SER A 21 1.60 -2.04 3.28
N ILE A 22 1.02 -2.02 2.06
CA ILE A 22 1.65 -1.46 0.87
C ILE A 22 1.79 0.07 1.00
N ILE A 23 0.73 0.76 1.43
CA ILE A 23 0.74 2.22 1.63
C ILE A 23 1.77 2.62 2.69
N SER A 24 1.86 1.86 3.79
CA SER A 24 2.87 2.10 4.83
C SER A 24 4.28 1.84 4.32
N LEU A 25 4.49 0.83 3.48
CA LEU A 25 5.80 0.54 2.89
C LEU A 25 6.26 1.67 1.96
N ASP A 26 5.35 2.22 1.14
CA ASP A 26 5.64 3.36 0.27
C ASP A 26 6.04 4.61 1.08
N ASN A 27 5.31 4.90 2.16
CA ASN A 27 5.64 6.01 3.05
C ASN A 27 7.00 5.80 3.76
N ILE A 28 7.28 4.59 4.27
CA ILE A 28 8.57 4.27 4.90
C ILE A 28 9.70 4.37 3.87
N CYS A 29 9.49 3.90 2.63
CA CYS A 29 10.47 4.04 1.56
C CYS A 29 10.75 5.52 1.26
N LEU A 30 9.72 6.35 1.20
CA LEU A 30 9.81 7.79 0.96
C LEU A 30 10.56 8.51 2.10
N GLU A 31 10.27 8.15 3.35
CA GLU A 31 10.94 8.68 4.54
C GLU A 31 12.41 8.22 4.64
N THR A 32 12.70 6.95 4.31
CA THR A 32 14.04 6.35 4.47
C THR A 32 15.01 6.76 3.36
N THR A 33 14.51 6.89 2.12
CA THR A 33 15.36 7.23 0.97
C THR A 33 15.43 8.73 0.70
N GLY A 34 14.53 9.53 1.30
CA GLY A 34 14.36 10.95 0.99
C GLY A 34 13.97 11.21 -0.48
N GLN A 35 13.79 10.15 -1.27
CA GLN A 35 13.40 10.14 -2.67
C GLN A 35 12.17 9.26 -2.78
N GLY A 36 11.01 9.83 -2.45
CA GLY A 36 9.78 9.39 -3.10
C GLY A 36 10.02 9.49 -4.60
N GLY A 37 10.17 8.34 -5.27
CA GLY A 37 10.79 8.19 -6.60
C GLY A 37 10.53 9.40 -7.50
N LYS A 38 11.44 10.38 -7.47
CA LYS A 38 11.33 11.56 -8.30
C LYS A 38 11.80 11.08 -9.67
N LEU A 39 10.85 10.76 -10.54
CA LEU A 39 11.11 10.64 -11.97
C LEU A 39 11.55 12.02 -12.46
N VAL A 40 12.84 12.32 -12.26
CA VAL A 40 13.50 13.44 -12.94
C VAL A 40 13.81 12.92 -14.32
N LEU A 41 13.08 13.40 -15.32
CA LEU A 41 13.55 13.34 -16.70
C LEU A 41 14.81 14.20 -16.72
N ASP A 42 15.96 13.56 -16.67
CA ASP A 42 17.24 14.20 -16.92
C ASP A 42 17.26 14.51 -18.42
N VAL A 43 16.84 15.73 -18.76
CA VAL A 43 16.95 16.24 -20.12
C VAL A 43 18.31 16.91 -20.17
N ASP A 44 19.34 16.12 -20.47
CA ASP A 44 20.67 16.62 -20.83
C ASP A 44 20.49 17.66 -21.96
N ASN A 45 20.95 18.89 -21.70
CA ASN A 45 20.91 20.01 -22.64
C ASN A 45 22.32 20.40 -23.07
#